data_AF-A0A842SGC0-F1
#
_entry.id   AF-A0A842SGC0-F1
#
_cell.length_a   1.000
_cell.length_b   1.000
_cell.length_c   1.000
_cell.angle_alpha   90.00
_cell.angle_beta   90.00
_cell.angle_gamma   90.00
#
_symmetry.space_group_name_H-M   'P 1'
#
loop_
_entity.id
_entity.type
_entity.pdbx_description
1 polymer ?
#
loop_
_entity_poly.entity_id
_entity_poly.type
_entity_poly.pdbx_seq_one_letter_code
_entity_poly.pdbx_strand_id
1 'polypeptide(L)'
;MDWNNIIEGIISGVSATLISTIIIFVFKKIVGNKSKKEPNEIEKASLSGSVLNNPFLISLFITSFVVVLTFFSMIYQWQLFNYVYLIVADVGLGFVTYWIYNNQCPKCNAIFKKKLINKETLKEEKRPYHYRDETIYYYNDGETIKDRKFQGKEKIKMELWRTEKEFYECQACGHKWDKIFERNLDKDNRPKPNKVRTRFNPPNNLGY
;
A
#
# COMPACT_ATOMS: atom_id res chain seq x y z
N MET A 1 -30.93 -8.70 -16.23
CA MET A 1 -30.03 -8.44 -15.08
C MET A 1 -30.93 -8.35 -13.87
N ASP A 2 -30.88 -9.34 -12.98
CA ASP A 2 -31.85 -9.46 -11.89
C ASP A 2 -31.47 -8.52 -10.75
N TRP A 3 -32.27 -7.46 -10.58
CA TRP A 3 -32.04 -6.44 -9.55
C TRP A 3 -32.11 -7.00 -8.13
N ASN A 4 -32.85 -8.10 -7.93
CA ASN A 4 -32.94 -8.78 -6.63
C ASN A 4 -31.59 -9.35 -6.18
N ASN A 5 -30.81 -9.93 -7.09
CA ASN A 5 -29.49 -10.48 -6.77
C ASN A 5 -28.47 -9.39 -6.42
N ILE A 6 -28.61 -8.19 -7.00
CA ILE A 6 -27.77 -7.03 -6.68
C ILE A 6 -28.11 -6.49 -5.29
N ILE A 7 -29.40 -6.40 -4.97
CA ILE A 7 -29.89 -5.92 -3.68
C ILE A 7 -29.51 -6.90 -2.55
N GLU A 8 -29.64 -8.21 -2.76
CA GLU A 8 -29.19 -9.22 -1.79
C GLU A 8 -27.67 -9.21 -1.57
N GLY A 9 -26.88 -8.93 -2.62
CA GLY A 9 -25.44 -8.73 -2.51
C GLY A 9 -25.06 -7.49 -1.68
N ILE A 10 -25.79 -6.38 -1.84
CA ILE A 10 -25.56 -5.16 -1.05
C ILE A 10 -25.97 -5.38 0.41
N ILE A 11 -27.11 -6.04 0.65
CA ILE A 11 -27.61 -6.31 2.01
C ILE A 11 -26.67 -7.28 2.75
N SER A 12 -26.17 -8.32 2.09
CA SER A 12 -25.20 -9.24 2.68
C SER A 12 -23.87 -8.56 3.01
N GLY A 13 -23.35 -7.70 2.12
CA GLY A 13 -22.14 -6.91 2.38
C GLY A 13 -22.30 -5.93 3.55
N VAL A 14 -23.44 -5.23 3.63
CA VAL A 14 -23.74 -4.29 4.72
C VAL A 14 -23.96 -5.03 6.05
N SER A 15 -24.61 -6.20 6.03
CA SER A 15 -24.81 -7.00 7.24
C SER A 15 -23.50 -7.60 7.78
N ALA A 16 -22.60 -8.08 6.92
CA ALA A 16 -21.31 -8.62 7.34
C ALA A 16 -20.39 -7.55 7.95
N THR A 17 -20.41 -6.33 7.39
CA THR A 17 -19.67 -5.18 7.92
C THR A 17 -20.26 -4.66 9.24
N LEU A 18 -21.59 -4.67 9.40
CA LEU A 18 -22.23 -4.35 10.67
C LEU A 18 -21.96 -5.41 11.76
N ILE A 19 -22.02 -6.70 11.43
CA ILE A 19 -21.75 -7.78 12.39
C ILE A 19 -20.29 -7.74 12.85
N SER A 20 -19.33 -7.58 11.92
CA SER A 20 -17.90 -7.47 12.28
C SER A 20 -17.60 -6.26 13.15
N THR A 21 -18.20 -5.10 12.87
CA THR A 21 -18.02 -3.89 13.70
C THR A 21 -18.66 -4.02 15.09
N ILE A 22 -19.82 -4.69 15.20
CA ILE A 22 -20.46 -5.00 16.48
C ILE A 22 -19.61 -5.98 17.29
N ILE A 23 -19.06 -7.02 16.66
CA ILE A 23 -18.16 -7.98 17.34
C ILE A 23 -16.93 -7.25 17.89
N ILE A 24 -16.28 -6.40 17.09
CA ILE A 24 -15.13 -5.61 17.52
C ILE A 24 -15.50 -4.68 18.69
N PHE A 25 -16.65 -4.02 18.63
CA PHE A 25 -17.12 -3.11 19.68
C PHE A 25 -17.44 -3.84 20.99
N VAL A 26 -18.14 -4.98 20.91
CA VAL A 26 -18.48 -5.83 22.06
C VAL A 26 -17.22 -6.40 22.70
N PHE A 27 -16.25 -6.89 21.90
CA PHE A 27 -14.97 -7.36 22.41
C PHE A 27 -14.16 -6.24 23.07
N LYS A 28 -14.12 -5.05 22.49
CA LYS A 28 -13.43 -3.89 23.09
C LYS A 28 -14.05 -3.48 24.43
N LYS A 29 -15.39 -3.59 24.56
CA LYS A 29 -16.11 -3.30 25.80
C LYS A 29 -15.91 -4.37 26.89
N ILE A 30 -15.83 -5.66 26.51
CA ILE A 30 -15.58 -6.77 27.44
C ILE A 30 -14.13 -6.76 27.94
N VAL A 31 -13.16 -6.48 27.06
CA VAL A 31 -11.73 -6.46 27.40
C VAL A 31 -11.31 -5.16 28.12
N GLY A 32 -11.90 -4.02 27.76
CA GLY A 32 -11.61 -2.72 28.38
C GLY A 32 -12.03 -2.60 29.86
N ASN A 33 -12.89 -3.49 30.36
CA ASN A 33 -13.41 -3.44 31.73
C ASN A 33 -12.61 -4.26 32.76
N LYS A 34 -11.50 -4.89 32.37
CA LYS A 34 -10.59 -5.58 33.30
C LYS A 34 -9.21 -4.95 33.29
N SER A 35 -9.09 -3.75 33.88
CA SER A 35 -7.79 -3.24 34.32
C SER A 35 -7.94 -2.43 35.60
N LYS A 36 -7.91 -3.15 36.72
CA LYS A 36 -7.38 -2.71 38.02
C LYS A 36 -7.23 -3.96 38.88
N LYS A 37 -6.12 -4.69 38.70
CA LYS A 37 -5.50 -5.53 39.73
C LYS A 37 -4.06 -5.85 39.32
N GLU A 38 -3.13 -5.55 40.23
CA GLU A 38 -1.69 -5.80 40.15
C GLU A 38 -1.37 -7.28 39.86
N PRO A 39 -0.20 -7.56 39.26
CA PRO A 39 0.15 -8.90 38.81
C PRO A 39 0.76 -9.70 39.95
N ASN A 40 0.24 -10.91 40.18
CA ASN A 40 1.03 -11.98 40.78
C ASN A 40 1.39 -12.95 39.68
N GLU A 41 2.69 -13.27 39.65
CA GLU A 41 3.32 -14.16 38.70
C GLU A 41 2.80 -15.59 38.83
N ILE A 42 3.00 -16.32 37.73
CA ILE A 42 2.98 -17.77 37.61
C ILE A 42 1.62 -18.38 37.24
N GLU A 43 1.59 -18.76 35.96
CA GLU A 43 1.00 -19.97 35.40
C GLU A 43 -0.31 -19.91 34.59
N LYS A 44 -0.08 -20.26 33.32
CA LYS A 44 -0.88 -21.19 32.50
C LYS A 44 -2.11 -20.62 31.83
N ALA A 45 -1.81 -20.02 30.66
CA ALA A 45 -2.47 -20.23 29.37
C ALA A 45 -2.63 -18.91 28.58
N SER A 46 -1.61 -18.06 28.57
CA SER A 46 -1.57 -16.90 27.67
C SER A 46 -1.15 -17.31 26.25
N LEU A 47 -1.73 -18.38 25.68
CA LEU A 47 -1.66 -18.59 24.23
C LEU A 47 -2.58 -17.59 23.50
N SER A 48 -3.56 -17.00 24.20
CA SER A 48 -4.45 -15.98 23.65
C SER A 48 -3.98 -14.53 23.83
N GLY A 49 -2.97 -14.28 24.68
CA GLY A 49 -2.55 -12.92 25.04
C GLY A 49 -1.51 -12.28 24.11
N SER A 50 -0.69 -13.08 23.41
CA SER A 50 0.38 -12.54 22.55
C SER A 50 0.01 -12.53 21.07
N VAL A 51 -0.77 -13.52 20.60
CA VAL A 51 -1.16 -13.64 19.18
C VAL A 51 -2.19 -12.58 18.79
N LEU A 52 -3.17 -12.29 19.66
CA LEU A 52 -4.26 -11.35 19.38
C LEU A 52 -3.89 -9.87 19.52
N ASN A 53 -2.73 -9.56 20.10
CA ASN A 53 -2.24 -8.18 20.22
C ASN A 53 -1.30 -7.79 19.08
N ASN A 54 -0.88 -8.74 18.25
CA ASN A 54 -0.07 -8.45 17.07
C ASN A 54 -0.98 -8.30 15.85
N PRO A 55 -1.16 -7.08 15.33
CA PRO A 55 -2.08 -6.85 14.24
C PRO A 55 -1.61 -7.48 12.91
N PHE A 56 -0.34 -7.86 12.78
CA PHE A 56 0.12 -8.68 11.64
C PHE A 56 -0.38 -10.11 11.72
N LEU A 57 -0.35 -10.73 12.91
CA LEU A 57 -0.86 -12.10 13.09
C LEU A 57 -2.38 -12.15 12.88
N ILE A 58 -3.11 -11.12 13.34
CA ILE A 58 -4.54 -10.97 13.05
C ILE A 58 -4.77 -10.86 11.54
N SER A 59 -4.01 -10.01 10.85
CA SER A 59 -4.12 -9.83 9.40
C SER A 59 -3.85 -11.13 8.65
N LEU A 60 -2.79 -11.85 9.01
CA LEU A 60 -2.39 -13.13 8.41
C LEU A 60 -3.45 -14.22 8.63
N PHE A 61 -4.04 -14.27 9.81
CA PHE A 61 -5.11 -15.21 10.12
C PHE A 61 -6.36 -14.93 9.27
N ILE A 62 -6.77 -13.66 9.17
CA ILE A 62 -7.91 -13.24 8.34
C ILE A 62 -7.63 -13.57 6.87
N THR A 63 -6.45 -13.24 6.33
CA THR A 63 -6.13 -13.53 4.93
C THR A 63 -6.10 -15.02 4.64
N SER A 64 -5.54 -15.83 5.54
CA SER A 64 -5.51 -17.28 5.39
C SER A 64 -6.92 -17.86 5.35
N PHE A 65 -7.80 -17.38 6.24
CA PHE A 65 -9.19 -17.79 6.28
C PHE A 65 -9.95 -17.43 4.99
N VAL A 66 -9.75 -16.21 4.45
CA VAL A 66 -10.40 -15.81 3.20
C VAL A 66 -9.87 -16.64 2.03
N VAL A 67 -8.56 -16.85 1.90
CA VAL A 67 -7.97 -17.70 0.84
C VAL A 67 -8.55 -19.13 0.85
N VAL A 68 -8.70 -19.73 2.03
CA VAL A 68 -9.32 -21.06 2.18
C VAL A 68 -10.78 -21.00 1.73
N LEU A 69 -11.56 -19.99 2.14
CA LEU A 69 -12.93 -19.80 1.68
C LEU A 69 -13.02 -19.62 0.16
N THR A 70 -12.08 -18.90 -0.46
CA THR A 70 -12.01 -18.71 -1.91
C THR A 70 -11.78 -20.03 -2.62
N PHE A 71 -10.86 -20.86 -2.12
CA PHE A 71 -10.58 -22.18 -2.67
C PHE A 71 -11.77 -23.15 -2.50
N PHE A 72 -12.40 -23.17 -1.32
CA PHE A 72 -13.60 -23.96 -1.07
C PHE A 72 -14.76 -23.53 -1.97
N SER A 73 -15.00 -22.22 -2.09
CA SER A 73 -16.03 -21.68 -2.97
C SER A 73 -15.81 -22.18 -4.40
N MET A 74 -14.56 -22.18 -4.91
CA MET A 74 -14.23 -22.61 -6.28
C MET A 74 -14.55 -24.09 -6.51
N ILE A 75 -14.24 -24.95 -5.55
CA ILE A 75 -14.49 -26.39 -5.62
C ILE A 75 -15.98 -26.71 -5.61
N TYR A 76 -16.74 -26.07 -4.72
CA TYR A 76 -18.13 -26.44 -4.45
C TYR A 76 -19.16 -25.66 -5.28
N GLN A 77 -18.73 -24.82 -6.23
CA GLN A 77 -19.61 -24.01 -7.08
C GLN A 77 -20.66 -23.20 -6.30
N TRP A 78 -20.31 -22.70 -5.11
CA TRP A 78 -21.22 -21.94 -4.26
C TRP A 78 -21.61 -20.62 -4.95
N GLN A 79 -22.83 -20.59 -5.52
CA GLN A 79 -23.43 -19.40 -6.16
C GLN A 79 -23.55 -18.18 -5.22
N LEU A 80 -23.46 -18.39 -3.90
CA LEU A 80 -23.63 -17.36 -2.88
C LEU A 80 -22.50 -16.31 -2.87
N PHE A 81 -21.32 -16.64 -3.41
CA PHE A 81 -20.21 -15.69 -3.53
C PHE A 81 -19.65 -15.74 -4.95
N ASN A 82 -19.82 -14.65 -5.70
CA ASN A 82 -19.16 -14.54 -7.00
C ASN A 82 -17.63 -14.53 -6.78
N TYR A 83 -16.95 -15.51 -7.34
CA TYR A 83 -15.49 -15.75 -7.25
C TYR A 83 -14.66 -14.48 -7.43
N VAL A 84 -15.11 -13.60 -8.32
CA VAL A 84 -14.44 -12.34 -8.61
C VAL A 84 -14.33 -11.47 -7.36
N TYR A 85 -15.36 -11.39 -6.52
CA TYR A 85 -15.34 -10.59 -5.30
C TYR A 85 -14.41 -11.18 -4.23
N LEU A 86 -14.34 -12.50 -4.11
CA LEU A 86 -13.42 -13.16 -3.18
C LEU A 86 -11.97 -12.94 -3.59
N ILE A 87 -11.64 -13.06 -4.88
CA ILE A 87 -10.30 -12.78 -5.40
C ILE A 87 -9.91 -11.31 -5.15
N VAL A 88 -10.80 -10.36 -5.42
CA VAL A 88 -10.53 -8.94 -5.17
C VAL A 88 -10.35 -8.68 -3.67
N ALA A 89 -11.13 -9.32 -2.81
CA ALA A 89 -10.98 -9.23 -1.36
C ALA A 89 -9.63 -9.80 -0.89
N ASP A 90 -9.21 -10.95 -1.42
CA ASP A 90 -7.92 -11.58 -1.10
C ASP A 90 -6.74 -10.68 -1.50
N VAL A 91 -6.78 -10.12 -2.71
CA VAL A 91 -5.73 -9.19 -3.18
C VAL A 91 -5.70 -7.94 -2.29
N GLY A 92 -6.87 -7.39 -1.94
CA GLY A 92 -6.97 -6.24 -1.05
C GLY A 92 -6.41 -6.52 0.35
N LEU A 93 -6.80 -7.64 0.95
CA LEU A 93 -6.31 -8.07 2.27
C LEU A 93 -4.81 -8.40 2.26
N GLY A 94 -4.30 -8.99 1.19
CA GLY A 94 -2.87 -9.21 0.99
C GLY A 94 -2.08 -7.89 0.99
N PHE A 95 -2.58 -6.88 0.27
CA PHE A 95 -1.97 -5.55 0.27
C PHE A 95 -1.98 -4.90 1.65
N VAL A 96 -3.10 -4.99 2.38
CA VAL A 96 -3.21 -4.47 3.75
C VAL A 96 -2.22 -5.17 4.68
N THR A 97 -2.10 -6.50 4.60
CA THR A 97 -1.17 -7.28 5.43
C THR A 97 0.28 -6.91 5.16
N TYR A 98 0.65 -6.78 3.88
CA TYR A 98 1.97 -6.33 3.47
C TYR A 98 2.26 -4.91 3.98
N TRP A 99 1.28 -4.00 3.88
CA TRP A 99 1.41 -2.64 4.37
C TRP A 99 1.58 -2.59 5.90
N ILE A 100 0.84 -3.41 6.64
CA ILE A 100 0.98 -3.56 8.09
C ILE A 100 2.40 -4.02 8.42
N TYR A 101 2.87 -5.09 7.79
CA TYR A 101 4.20 -5.66 8.03
C TYR A 101 5.32 -4.62 7.82
N ASN A 102 5.28 -3.88 6.72
CA ASN A 102 6.30 -2.86 6.42
C ASN A 102 6.30 -1.65 7.36
N ASN A 103 5.18 -1.40 8.05
CA ASN A 103 5.00 -0.26 8.96
C ASN A 103 5.02 -0.65 10.44
N GLN A 104 5.21 -1.94 10.76
CA GLN A 104 5.39 -2.39 12.11
C GLN A 104 6.80 -2.09 12.62
N CYS A 105 6.90 -1.81 13.92
CA CYS A 105 8.20 -1.80 14.58
C CYS A 105 8.68 -3.25 14.80
N PRO A 106 9.91 -3.61 14.40
CA PRO A 106 10.42 -4.98 14.56
C PRO A 106 10.57 -5.41 16.03
N LYS A 107 10.63 -4.45 16.97
CA LYS A 107 10.77 -4.74 18.40
C LYS A 107 9.44 -4.96 19.12
N CYS A 108 8.44 -4.12 18.85
CA CYS A 108 7.18 -4.14 19.60
C CYS A 108 5.94 -4.50 18.76
N ASN A 109 6.10 -4.75 17.45
CA ASN A 109 5.05 -5.11 16.50
C ASN A 109 3.85 -4.13 16.43
N ALA A 110 3.99 -2.94 17.01
CA ALA A 110 2.97 -1.90 16.96
C ALA A 110 2.95 -1.25 15.57
N ILE A 111 1.75 -1.06 15.01
CA ILE A 111 1.53 -0.36 13.74
C ILE A 111 1.51 1.14 14.02
N PHE A 112 2.64 1.83 14.04
CA PHE A 112 2.64 3.30 14.16
C PHE A 112 3.88 3.97 13.56
N LYS A 113 3.71 5.29 13.32
CA LYS A 113 4.56 6.14 12.47
C LYS A 113 6.01 6.16 12.92
N LYS A 114 6.88 5.72 12.01
CA LYS A 114 8.33 5.91 12.05
C LYS A 114 8.61 7.40 12.27
N LYS A 115 9.20 7.78 13.41
CA LYS A 115 9.59 9.18 13.66
C LYS A 115 11.02 9.37 13.20
N LEU A 116 11.24 10.22 12.21
CA LEU A 116 12.59 10.62 11.82
C LEU A 116 13.22 11.44 12.96
N ILE A 117 14.36 10.98 13.48
CA ILE A 117 15.12 11.65 14.54
C ILE A 117 16.22 12.52 13.93
N ASN A 118 16.96 11.94 12.99
CA ASN A 118 18.16 12.56 12.45
C ASN A 118 18.38 12.16 10.99
N LYS A 119 19.17 12.97 10.29
CA LYS A 119 19.61 12.76 8.92
C LYS A 119 21.09 13.01 8.85
N GLU A 120 21.81 12.04 8.33
CA GLU A 120 23.25 12.13 8.10
C GLU A 120 23.51 11.99 6.60
N THR A 121 24.34 12.87 6.05
CA THR A 121 24.76 12.76 4.65
C THR A 121 26.01 11.90 4.59
N LEU A 122 25.93 10.72 3.98
CA LEU A 122 27.05 9.78 3.87
C LEU A 122 27.96 10.10 2.69
N LYS A 123 27.35 10.48 1.56
CA LYS A 123 28.07 10.68 0.31
C LYS A 123 27.33 11.67 -0.57
N GLU A 124 28.08 12.54 -1.23
CA GLU A 124 27.62 13.31 -2.37
C GLU A 124 28.50 12.97 -3.58
N GLU A 125 27.88 12.64 -4.70
CA GLU A 125 28.60 12.37 -5.93
C GLU A 125 27.87 12.92 -7.15
N LYS A 126 28.64 13.30 -8.17
CA LYS A 126 28.11 13.77 -9.44
C LYS A 126 28.05 12.60 -10.40
N ARG A 127 26.86 12.25 -10.90
CA ARG A 127 26.67 11.22 -11.92
C ARG A 127 26.26 11.84 -13.26
N PRO A 128 26.74 11.33 -14.39
CA PRO A 128 26.29 11.80 -15.70
C PRO A 128 24.85 11.34 -15.96
N TYR A 129 24.00 12.28 -16.35
CA TYR A 129 22.66 12.04 -16.86
C TYR A 129 22.63 12.35 -18.35
N HIS A 130 22.36 11.32 -19.12
CA HIS A 130 22.26 11.38 -20.57
C HIS A 130 20.83 11.69 -20.97
N TYR A 131 20.64 12.72 -21.80
CA TYR A 131 19.32 13.09 -22.29
C TYR A 131 19.38 13.59 -23.73
N ARG A 132 18.23 13.57 -24.40
CA ARG A 132 17.98 14.23 -25.68
C ARG A 132 16.77 15.13 -25.53
N ASP A 133 16.77 16.25 -26.24
CA ASP A 133 15.62 17.14 -26.22
C ASP A 133 14.44 16.39 -26.86
N GLU A 134 13.35 16.22 -26.13
CA GLU A 134 12.16 15.52 -26.59
C GLU A 134 11.05 16.52 -26.88
N THR A 135 10.36 16.34 -28.00
CA THR A 135 9.09 17.03 -28.30
C THR A 135 7.99 15.99 -28.35
N ILE A 136 7.00 16.15 -27.48
CA ILE A 136 5.79 15.32 -27.46
C ILE A 136 4.69 16.07 -28.19
N TYR A 137 4.20 15.46 -29.26
CA TYR A 137 3.06 15.96 -30.02
C TYR A 137 1.79 15.32 -29.47
N TYR A 138 0.86 16.15 -29.03
CA TYR A 138 -0.46 15.74 -28.58
C TYR A 138 -1.48 15.94 -29.71
N TYR A 139 -2.53 15.13 -29.71
CA TYR A 139 -3.74 15.43 -30.50
C TYR A 139 -4.43 16.70 -29.98
N ASN A 140 -5.47 17.15 -30.67
CA ASN A 140 -6.17 18.39 -30.36
C ASN A 140 -6.82 18.38 -28.96
N ASP A 141 -7.15 17.20 -28.44
CA ASP A 141 -7.64 17.00 -27.07
C ASP A 141 -6.62 17.43 -25.99
N GLY A 142 -5.33 17.51 -26.34
CA GLY A 142 -4.26 17.89 -25.41
C GLY A 142 -3.89 16.82 -24.38
N GLU A 143 -4.49 15.64 -24.48
CA GLU A 143 -4.29 14.52 -23.55
C GLU A 143 -3.69 13.31 -24.27
N THR A 144 -4.17 13.00 -25.47
CA THR A 144 -3.71 11.83 -26.22
C THR A 144 -2.38 12.14 -26.90
N ILE A 145 -1.36 11.30 -26.66
CA ILE A 145 -0.06 11.43 -27.32
C ILE A 145 -0.20 10.93 -28.77
N LYS A 146 0.14 11.79 -29.72
CA LYS A 146 0.20 11.48 -31.15
C LYS A 146 1.55 10.91 -31.55
N ASP A 147 2.62 11.59 -31.19
CA ASP A 147 3.98 11.26 -31.63
C ASP A 147 5.01 11.79 -30.63
N ARG A 148 6.21 11.22 -30.66
CA ARG A 148 7.36 11.67 -29.86
C ARG A 148 8.57 11.80 -30.78
N LYS A 149 9.17 12.99 -30.83
CA LYS A 149 10.39 13.23 -31.61
C LYS A 149 11.53 13.66 -30.72
N PHE A 150 12.65 12.97 -30.83
CA PHE A 150 13.91 13.38 -30.23
C PHE A 150 14.64 14.32 -31.19
N GLN A 151 15.09 15.47 -30.68
CA GLN A 151 15.82 16.46 -31.44
C GLN A 151 17.29 16.49 -31.01
N GLY A 152 18.17 16.65 -31.99
CA GLY A 152 19.59 16.89 -31.77
C GLY A 152 20.40 15.67 -31.32
N LYS A 153 21.63 15.95 -30.87
CA LYS A 153 22.55 14.96 -30.31
C LYS A 153 22.28 14.74 -28.83
N GLU A 154 22.71 13.60 -28.33
CA GLU A 154 22.72 13.31 -26.91
C GLU A 154 23.58 14.31 -26.14
N LYS A 155 23.01 14.82 -25.05
CA LYS A 155 23.65 15.77 -24.14
C LYS A 155 23.86 15.10 -22.80
N ILE A 156 24.90 15.53 -22.10
CA ILE A 156 25.23 15.05 -20.77
C ILE A 156 25.06 16.21 -19.79
N LYS A 157 24.29 15.98 -18.74
CA LYS A 157 24.19 16.88 -17.59
C LYS A 157 24.76 16.15 -16.37
N MET A 158 25.63 16.78 -15.61
CA MET A 158 26.04 16.22 -14.32
C MET A 158 24.94 16.48 -13.29
N GLU A 159 24.43 15.42 -12.68
CA GLU A 159 23.43 15.51 -11.61
C GLU A 159 24.06 15.17 -10.27
N LEU A 160 23.69 15.93 -9.24
CA LEU A 160 24.13 15.67 -7.87
C LEU A 160 23.24 14.59 -7.23
N TRP A 161 23.89 13.49 -6.86
CA TRP A 161 23.30 12.38 -6.11
C TRP A 161 23.81 12.43 -4.68
N ARG A 162 22.88 12.35 -3.73
CA ARG A 162 23.17 12.34 -2.30
C ARG A 162 22.67 11.04 -1.68
N THR A 163 23.56 10.37 -0.97
CA THR A 163 23.23 9.23 -0.12
C THR A 163 23.02 9.73 1.30
N GLU A 164 21.77 9.68 1.76
CA GLU A 164 21.37 10.10 3.11
C GLU A 164 21.07 8.86 3.96
N LYS A 165 21.56 8.86 5.19
CA LYS A 165 21.22 7.91 6.23
C LYS A 165 20.20 8.57 7.15
N GLU A 166 18.98 8.08 7.10
CA GLU A 166 17.88 8.56 7.92
C GLU A 166 17.74 7.66 9.16
N PHE A 167 17.74 8.27 10.35
CA PHE A 167 17.56 7.58 11.62
C PHE A 167 16.12 7.72 12.09
N TYR A 168 15.50 6.60 12.43
CA TYR A 168 14.11 6.52 12.83
C TYR A 168 13.97 5.96 14.25
N GLU A 169 12.92 6.39 14.93
CA GLU A 169 12.48 5.87 16.23
C GLU A 169 11.06 5.32 16.16
N CYS A 170 10.83 4.22 16.88
CA CYS A 170 9.49 3.78 17.22
C CYS A 170 8.96 4.63 18.38
N GLN A 171 7.86 5.34 18.14
CA GLN A 171 7.21 6.13 19.18
C GLN A 171 6.64 5.29 20.34
N ALA A 172 6.38 4.00 20.13
CA ALA A 172 5.79 3.13 21.15
C ALA A 172 6.84 2.49 22.08
N CYS A 173 8.03 2.16 21.58
CA CYS A 173 9.04 1.41 22.35
C CYS A 173 10.46 1.99 22.30
N GLY A 174 10.67 3.13 21.64
CA GLY A 174 11.98 3.78 21.51
C GLY A 174 13.00 3.00 20.67
N HIS A 175 12.59 1.93 19.98
CA HIS A 175 13.49 1.18 19.11
C HIS A 175 13.99 2.08 17.98
N LYS A 176 15.30 2.09 17.75
CA LYS A 176 15.95 2.89 16.72
C LYS A 176 16.40 2.01 15.58
N TRP A 177 16.17 2.45 14.36
CA TRP A 177 16.71 1.83 13.15
C TRP A 177 17.10 2.92 12.16
N ASP A 178 18.03 2.59 11.28
CA ASP A 178 18.52 3.44 10.22
C ASP A 178 18.06 2.91 8.86
N LYS A 179 17.89 3.81 7.90
CA LYS A 179 17.68 3.44 6.51
C LYS A 179 18.48 4.36 5.61
N ILE A 180 19.20 3.75 4.67
CA ILE A 180 19.98 4.45 3.67
C ILE A 180 19.09 4.70 2.47
N PHE A 181 19.06 5.94 2.01
CA PHE A 181 18.37 6.35 0.82
C PHE A 181 19.33 7.07 -0.10
N GLU A 182 19.16 6.83 -1.38
CA GLU A 182 19.85 7.59 -2.41
C GLU A 182 18.84 8.52 -3.09
N ARG A 183 19.16 9.81 -3.15
CA ARG A 183 18.30 10.84 -3.74
C ARG A 183 19.08 11.64 -4.77
N ASN A 184 18.45 11.85 -5.92
CA ASN A 184 18.92 12.79 -6.92
C ASN A 184 18.35 14.18 -6.63
N LEU A 185 19.22 15.14 -6.36
CA LEU A 185 18.84 16.51 -6.00
C LEU A 185 18.46 17.36 -7.23
N ASP A 186 18.95 16.97 -8.41
CA ASP A 186 18.75 17.69 -9.68
C ASP A 186 17.63 17.13 -10.55
N LYS A 187 16.91 16.11 -10.05
CA LYS A 187 15.85 15.41 -10.80
C LYS A 187 14.77 16.37 -11.32
N ASP A 188 14.38 17.36 -10.52
CA ASP A 188 13.34 18.33 -10.89
C ASP A 188 13.86 19.39 -11.88
N ASN A 189 15.18 19.58 -11.93
CA ASN A 189 15.88 20.47 -12.87
C ASN A 189 16.16 19.77 -14.21
N ARG A 190 15.61 18.57 -14.45
CA ARG A 190 15.77 17.89 -15.73
C ARG A 190 15.04 18.66 -16.83
N PRO A 191 15.61 18.69 -18.05
CA PRO A 191 14.94 19.28 -19.19
C PRO A 191 13.62 18.56 -19.42
N LYS A 192 12.53 19.33 -19.44
CA LYS A 192 11.18 18.81 -19.67
C LYS A 192 10.93 18.74 -21.18
N PRO A 193 10.20 17.72 -21.66
CA PRO A 193 9.86 17.64 -23.07
C PRO A 193 9.03 18.86 -23.48
N ASN A 194 9.30 19.39 -24.67
CA ASN A 194 8.45 20.40 -25.26
C ASN A 194 7.12 19.75 -25.65
N LYS A 195 6.00 20.35 -25.25
CA LYS A 195 4.66 19.81 -25.52
C LYS A 195 3.99 20.65 -26.59
N VAL A 196 3.65 20.02 -27.71
CA VAL A 196 3.01 20.70 -28.85
C VAL A 196 1.65 20.07 -29.10
N ARG A 197 0.59 20.87 -29.06
CA ARG A 197 -0.74 20.42 -29.50
C ARG A 197 -0.83 20.52 -31.01
N THR A 198 -1.35 19.46 -31.63
CA THR A 198 -1.56 19.40 -33.06
C THR A 198 -3.04 19.59 -33.40
N ARG A 199 -3.34 19.94 -34.65
CA ARG A 199 -4.73 20.10 -35.14
C ARG A 199 -5.42 18.77 -35.44
N PHE A 200 -4.74 17.63 -35.22
CA PHE A 200 -5.29 16.32 -35.55
C PHE A 200 -6.21 15.85 -34.42
N ASN A 201 -7.34 15.27 -34.79
CA ASN A 201 -8.22 14.62 -33.84
C ASN A 201 -7.60 13.29 -33.38
N PRO A 202 -7.79 12.90 -32.11
CA PRO A 202 -7.38 11.59 -31.65
C PRO A 202 -8.10 10.50 -32.48
N PRO A 203 -7.46 9.33 -32.69
CA PRO A 203 -8.15 8.21 -33.31
C PRO A 203 -9.37 7.86 -32.45
N ASN A 204 -10.54 7.70 -33.10
CA ASN A 204 -11.69 7.14 -32.40
C ASN A 204 -11.29 5.71 -31.99
N ASN A 205 -11.10 5.48 -30.69
CA ASN A 205 -11.03 4.13 -30.13
C ASN A 205 -12.43 3.50 -30.28
N LEU A 206 -12.78 3.07 -31.49
CA LEU A 206 -13.79 2.06 -31.70
C LEU A 206 -13.13 0.74 -31.31
N GLY A 207 -13.37 0.35 -30.06
CA GLY A 207 -12.82 -0.87 -29.47
C GLY A 207 -13.14 -2.10 -30.30
N TYR A 208 -12.17 -3.01 -30.34
CA TYR A 208 -12.40 -4.43 -30.61
C TYR A 208 -12.31 -5.17 -29.27
#